data_AF-A0A1J5LJ67-F1
#
_entry.id   AF-A0A1J5LJ67-F1
#
_cell.length_a   1.000
_cell.length_b   1.000
_cell.length_c   1.000
_cell.angle_alpha   90.00
_cell.angle_beta   90.00
_cell.angle_gamma   90.00
#
_symmetry.space_group_name_H-M   'P 1'
#
loop_
_entity.id
_entity.type
_entity.pdbx_description
1 polymer ?
#
loop_
_entity_poly.entity_id
_entity_poly.type
_entity_poly.pdbx_seq_one_letter_code
_entity_poly.pdbx_strand_id
1 'polypeptide(L)'
;MIRITLAAILLAAPAYAADSKEDSCKYQGQVMAAVQTARLDRIKEADVEQHILASEPAWPAQYSKAIPQLTAHIYAMKRRDLKATEFGPLMEQQCLESWDQIQAMKQQLNSN
;
A
#
# COMPACT_ATOMS: atom_id res chain seq x y z
N MET A 1 7.23 24.66 16.87
CA MET A 1 7.74 23.47 16.14
C MET A 1 6.82 22.30 16.47
N ILE A 2 5.80 22.05 15.64
CA ILE A 2 4.83 20.99 15.88
C ILE A 2 5.47 19.69 15.40
N ARG A 3 5.85 18.83 16.36
CA ARG A 3 6.25 17.45 16.09
C ARG A 3 5.01 16.71 15.62
N ILE A 4 4.85 16.52 14.31
CA ILE A 4 3.88 15.57 13.77
C ILE A 4 4.43 14.18 14.07
N THR A 5 4.11 13.64 15.24
CA THR A 5 4.22 12.21 15.49
C THR A 5 3.21 11.52 14.57
N LEU A 6 3.66 11.14 13.38
CA LEU A 6 2.99 10.13 12.57
C LEU A 6 2.99 8.85 13.43
N ALA A 7 1.87 8.59 14.09
CA ALA A 7 1.62 7.28 14.68
C ALA A 7 1.84 6.26 13.58
N ALA A 8 2.84 5.38 13.75
CA ALA A 8 3.08 4.28 12.85
C ALA A 8 1.83 3.42 12.85
N ILE A 9 0.97 3.61 11.84
CA ILE A 9 -0.14 2.71 11.59
C ILE A 9 0.53 1.38 11.28
N LEU A 10 0.47 0.46 12.25
CA LEU A 10 0.83 -0.94 12.09
C LEU A 10 -0.08 -1.51 11.00
N LEU A 11 0.38 -1.39 9.76
CA LEU A 11 -0.08 -2.25 8.70
C LEU A 11 0.29 -3.65 9.15
N ALA A 12 -0.69 -4.44 9.59
CA ALA A 12 -0.58 -5.89 9.74
C ALA A 12 -0.38 -6.46 8.33
N ALA A 13 0.79 -6.16 7.77
CA ALA A 13 1.18 -6.52 6.43
C ALA A 13 1.30 -8.04 6.42
N PRO A 14 0.54 -8.76 5.58
CA PRO A 14 0.70 -10.19 5.43
C PRO A 14 2.17 -10.53 5.20
N ALA A 15 2.57 -11.73 5.61
CA ALA A 15 3.96 -12.17 5.50
C ALA A 15 4.37 -12.23 4.01
N TYR A 16 4.93 -11.13 3.50
CA TYR A 16 5.52 -10.99 2.16
C TYR A 16 6.85 -11.76 2.03
N ALA A 17 7.12 -12.70 2.93
CA ALA A 17 8.44 -13.27 3.17
C ALA A 17 8.94 -14.23 2.08
N ALA A 18 8.14 -14.51 1.04
CA ALA A 18 8.55 -15.35 -0.08
C ALA A 18 9.27 -14.57 -1.20
N ASP A 19 9.02 -13.26 -1.31
CA ASP A 19 9.59 -12.40 -2.35
C ASP A 19 10.82 -11.65 -1.83
N SER A 20 11.67 -11.14 -2.73
CA SER A 20 12.77 -10.26 -2.36
C SER A 20 12.25 -8.97 -1.69
N LYS A 21 13.13 -8.24 -0.99
CA LYS A 21 12.81 -6.91 -0.43
C LYS A 21 12.32 -5.99 -1.54
N GLU A 22 13.06 -5.95 -2.63
CA GLU A 22 12.83 -5.09 -3.79
C GLU A 22 11.48 -5.43 -4.44
N ASP A 23 11.20 -6.70 -4.69
CA ASP A 23 9.93 -7.14 -5.26
C ASP A 23 8.76 -6.84 -4.32
N SER A 24 8.93 -7.12 -3.03
CA SER A 24 7.90 -6.85 -2.02
C SER A 24 7.51 -5.38 -1.97
N CYS A 25 8.48 -4.47 -2.03
CA CYS A 25 8.23 -3.04 -2.01
C CYS A 25 7.65 -2.54 -3.33
N LYS A 26 8.14 -3.08 -4.46
CA LYS A 26 7.59 -2.80 -5.79
C LYS A 26 6.12 -3.20 -5.90
N TYR A 27 5.76 -4.40 -5.46
CA TYR A 27 4.36 -4.87 -5.50
C TYR A 27 3.46 -4.03 -4.60
N GLN A 28 3.91 -3.63 -3.40
CA GLN A 28 3.16 -2.70 -2.54
C GLN A 28 2.93 -1.34 -3.23
N GLY A 29 3.96 -0.81 -3.90
CA GLY A 29 3.85 0.40 -4.71
C GLY A 29 2.84 0.26 -5.87
N GLN A 30 2.86 -0.87 -6.58
CA GLN A 30 1.93 -1.15 -7.67
C GLN A 30 0.46 -1.21 -7.19
N VAL A 31 0.20 -1.86 -6.06
CA VAL A 31 -1.16 -1.90 -5.49
C VAL A 31 -1.63 -0.50 -5.13
N MET A 32 -0.78 0.31 -4.48
CA MET A 32 -1.09 1.71 -4.15
C MET A 32 -1.40 2.53 -5.41
N ALA A 33 -0.58 2.41 -6.45
CA ALA A 33 -0.79 3.10 -7.73
C ALA A 33 -2.10 2.68 -8.40
N ALA A 34 -2.46 1.39 -8.35
CA ALA A 34 -3.70 0.89 -8.92
C ALA A 34 -4.93 1.48 -8.21
N VAL A 35 -4.92 1.54 -6.88
CA VAL A 35 -5.98 2.18 -6.08
C VAL A 35 -6.07 3.67 -6.37
N GLN A 36 -4.93 4.37 -6.44
CA GLN A 36 -4.89 5.78 -6.83
C GLN A 36 -5.51 5.99 -8.21
N THR A 37 -5.16 5.16 -9.18
CA THR A 37 -5.68 5.21 -10.55
C THR A 37 -7.18 5.01 -10.57
N ALA A 38 -7.70 3.97 -9.90
CA ALA A 38 -9.14 3.73 -9.78
C ALA A 38 -9.90 4.95 -9.21
N ARG A 39 -9.31 5.63 -8.20
CA ARG A 39 -9.90 6.85 -7.64
C ARG A 39 -9.89 8.01 -8.63
N LEU A 40 -8.83 8.17 -9.40
CA LEU A 40 -8.72 9.19 -10.43
C LEU A 40 -9.68 8.92 -11.60
N ASP A 41 -9.93 7.66 -11.92
CA ASP A 41 -10.86 7.19 -12.94
C ASP A 41 -12.33 7.18 -12.49
N ARG A 42 -12.58 7.61 -11.24
CA ARG A 42 -13.92 7.74 -10.65
C ARG A 42 -14.64 6.40 -10.48
N ILE A 43 -13.90 5.32 -10.29
CA ILE A 43 -14.49 4.06 -9.82
C ILE A 43 -15.13 4.30 -8.44
N LYS A 44 -16.30 3.72 -8.17
CA LYS A 44 -16.92 3.83 -6.85
C LYS A 44 -16.09 3.05 -5.84
N GLU A 45 -15.99 3.54 -4.61
CA GLU A 45 -15.14 2.93 -3.57
C GLU A 45 -15.43 1.44 -3.38
N ALA A 46 -16.72 1.08 -3.35
CA ALA A 46 -17.18 -0.31 -3.21
C ALA A 46 -16.77 -1.22 -4.38
N ASP A 47 -16.48 -0.66 -5.56
CA ASP A 47 -16.19 -1.41 -6.78
C ASP A 47 -14.67 -1.49 -7.06
N VAL A 48 -13.83 -0.79 -6.28
CA VAL A 48 -12.38 -0.67 -6.55
C VAL A 48 -11.67 -2.01 -6.56
N GLU A 49 -11.91 -2.84 -5.55
CA GLU A 49 -11.24 -4.13 -5.43
C GLU A 49 -11.58 -5.03 -6.61
N GLN A 50 -12.87 -5.14 -6.94
CA GLN A 50 -13.32 -5.90 -8.10
C GLN A 50 -12.70 -5.35 -9.39
N HIS A 51 -12.70 -4.03 -9.57
CA HIS A 51 -12.16 -3.38 -10.76
C HIS A 51 -10.65 -3.66 -10.94
N ILE A 52 -9.86 -3.56 -9.87
CA ILE A 52 -8.43 -3.84 -9.91
C ILE A 52 -8.16 -5.32 -10.15
N LEU A 53 -8.89 -6.22 -9.52
CA LEU A 53 -8.68 -7.66 -9.71
C LEU A 53 -9.09 -8.13 -11.12
N ALA A 54 -10.09 -7.49 -11.73
CA ALA A 54 -10.53 -7.79 -13.09
C ALA A 54 -9.51 -7.40 -14.17
N SER A 55 -8.49 -6.59 -13.85
CA SER A 55 -7.41 -6.25 -14.79
C SER A 55 -6.24 -7.24 -14.79
N GLU A 56 -6.36 -8.33 -14.03
CA GLU A 56 -5.34 -9.39 -13.89
C GLU A 56 -3.96 -8.82 -13.55
N PRO A 57 -3.82 -8.18 -12.37
CA PRO A 57 -2.60 -7.47 -12.05
C PRO A 57 -1.39 -8.41 -11.94
N ALA A 58 -0.22 -7.90 -12.34
CA ALA A 58 1.00 -8.68 -12.42
C ALA A 58 1.62 -9.05 -11.06
N TRP A 59 1.17 -8.44 -9.96
CA TRP A 59 1.68 -8.75 -8.63
C TRP A 59 1.04 -10.04 -8.07
N PRO A 60 1.74 -10.77 -7.18
CA PRO A 60 1.18 -11.95 -6.54
C PRO A 60 -0.08 -11.68 -5.71
N ALA A 61 -1.02 -12.63 -5.68
CA ALA A 61 -2.35 -12.45 -5.08
C ALA A 61 -2.34 -12.01 -3.60
N GLN A 62 -1.29 -12.33 -2.83
CA GLN A 62 -1.18 -11.90 -1.43
C GLN A 62 -1.14 -10.38 -1.27
N TYR A 63 -0.63 -9.62 -2.25
CA TYR A 63 -0.54 -8.16 -2.18
C TYR A 63 -1.91 -7.50 -2.39
N SER A 64 -2.82 -8.15 -3.11
CA SER A 64 -4.19 -7.66 -3.30
C SER A 64 -4.97 -7.54 -2.00
N LYS A 65 -4.56 -8.25 -0.93
CA LYS A 65 -5.18 -8.14 0.40
C LYS A 65 -5.06 -6.74 1.01
N ALA A 66 -4.11 -5.92 0.54
CA ALA A 66 -3.97 -4.54 0.98
C ALA A 66 -4.99 -3.58 0.31
N ILE A 67 -5.63 -3.99 -0.79
CA ILE A 67 -6.52 -3.12 -1.58
C ILE A 67 -7.62 -2.47 -0.72
N PRO A 68 -8.36 -3.19 0.15
CA PRO A 68 -9.44 -2.55 0.92
C PRO A 68 -8.94 -1.42 1.84
N GLN A 69 -7.82 -1.66 2.53
CA GLN A 69 -7.25 -0.66 3.42
C GLN A 69 -6.71 0.55 2.65
N LEU A 70 -5.99 0.31 1.55
CA LEU A 70 -5.45 1.37 0.72
C LEU A 70 -6.57 2.17 0.05
N THR A 71 -7.66 1.51 -0.34
CA THR A 71 -8.86 2.14 -0.90
C THR A 71 -9.46 3.13 0.10
N ALA A 72 -9.70 2.71 1.35
CA ALA A 72 -10.21 3.59 2.40
C ALA A 72 -9.30 4.83 2.60
N HIS A 73 -7.98 4.65 2.58
CA HIS A 73 -7.02 5.75 2.71
C HIS A 73 -7.06 6.71 1.51
N ILE A 74 -6.97 6.19 0.29
CA ILE A 74 -6.96 6.99 -0.95
C ILE A 74 -8.30 7.73 -1.13
N TYR A 75 -9.43 7.10 -0.83
CA TYR A 75 -10.75 7.70 -1.04
C TYR A 75 -11.07 8.81 -0.04
N ALA A 76 -10.46 8.79 1.14
CA ALA A 76 -10.52 9.87 2.12
C ALA A 76 -9.78 11.14 1.66
N MET A 77 -8.86 11.05 0.69
CA MET A 77 -8.10 12.19 0.18
C MET A 77 -8.82 12.97 -0.91
N LYS A 78 -8.49 14.27 -1.04
CA LYS A 78 -9.02 15.09 -2.13
C LYS A 78 -8.37 14.68 -3.45
N ARG A 79 -9.19 14.48 -4.49
CA ARG A 79 -8.71 14.11 -5.84
C ARG A 79 -7.68 15.07 -6.43
N ARG A 80 -7.71 16.36 -6.07
CA ARG A 80 -6.71 17.33 -6.52
C ARG A 80 -5.31 16.99 -5.97
N ASP A 81 -5.24 16.54 -4.72
CA ASP A 81 -3.99 16.21 -4.04
C ASP A 81 -3.47 14.88 -4.61
N LEU A 82 -4.37 13.93 -4.92
CA LEU A 82 -4.05 12.69 -5.63
C LEU A 82 -3.49 12.88 -7.04
N LYS A 83 -3.73 14.02 -7.70
CA LYS A 83 -3.14 14.31 -9.02
C LYS A 83 -1.76 14.94 -8.93
N ALA A 84 -1.43 15.50 -7.77
CA ALA A 84 -0.17 16.22 -7.56
C ALA A 84 0.96 15.30 -7.07
N THR A 85 0.63 14.08 -6.64
CA THR A 85 1.57 13.16 -5.99
C THR A 85 1.39 11.75 -6.53
N GLU A 86 2.48 11.10 -6.90
CA GLU A 86 2.50 9.68 -7.29
C GLU A 86 2.70 8.81 -6.04
N PHE A 87 1.64 8.15 -5.55
CA PHE A 87 1.69 7.41 -4.28
C PHE A 87 2.33 6.03 -4.41
N GLY A 88 2.33 5.44 -5.60
CA GLY A 88 2.99 4.15 -5.84
C GLY A 88 4.49 4.19 -5.58
N PRO A 89 5.25 5.04 -6.29
CA PRO A 89 6.69 5.20 -6.05
C PRO A 89 7.00 5.66 -4.63
N LEU A 90 6.17 6.53 -4.04
CA LEU A 90 6.35 6.97 -2.66
C LEU A 90 6.25 5.81 -1.67
N MET A 91 5.24 4.95 -1.82
CA MET A 91 5.07 3.75 -0.98
C MET A 91 6.22 2.77 -1.16
N GLU A 92 6.66 2.55 -2.40
CA GLU A 92 7.82 1.69 -2.68
C GLU A 92 9.08 2.20 -1.98
N GLN A 93 9.41 3.48 -2.13
CA GLN A 93 10.58 4.09 -1.47
C GLN A 93 10.49 4.01 0.05
N GLN A 94 9.33 4.36 0.63
CA GLN A 94 9.13 4.28 2.07
C GLN A 94 9.29 2.84 2.58
N CYS A 95 8.80 1.85 1.83
CA CYS A 95 8.98 0.43 2.14
C CYS A 95 10.47 0.05 2.14
N LEU A 96 11.23 0.48 1.13
CA LEU A 96 12.66 0.19 1.03
C LEU A 96 13.46 0.79 2.19
N GLU A 97 13.15 2.03 2.55
CA GLU A 97 13.78 2.77 3.66
C GLU A 97 13.44 2.16 5.03
N SER A 98 12.20 1.67 5.19
CA SER A 98 11.69 1.17 6.47
C SER A 98 11.76 -0.37 6.60
N TRP A 99 12.30 -1.07 5.60
CA TRP A 99 12.19 -2.53 5.50
C TRP A 99 12.69 -3.25 6.74
N ASP A 100 13.92 -2.97 7.17
CA ASP A 100 14.56 -3.70 8.28
C ASP A 100 13.80 -3.47 9.59
N GLN A 101 13.31 -2.25 9.80
CA GLN A 101 12.47 -1.91 10.95
C GLN A 101 11.14 -2.68 10.93
N ILE A 102 10.49 -2.79 9.77
CA ILE A 102 9.23 -3.53 9.62
C ILE A 102 9.45 -5.02 9.90
N GLN A 103 10.55 -5.60 9.41
CA GLN A 103 10.86 -7.02 9.64
C GLN A 103 11.16 -7.29 11.12
N ALA A 104 11.96 -6.44 11.77
CA ALA A 104 12.23 -6.56 13.20
C ALA A 104 10.94 -6.52 14.04
N MET A 105 10.03 -5.61 13.71
CA MET A 105 8.74 -5.49 14.38
C MET A 105 7.85 -6.74 14.14
N LYS A 106 7.82 -7.27 12.91
CA LYS A 106 7.10 -8.53 12.62
C LYS A 106 7.64 -9.70 13.42
N GLN A 107 8.96 -9.83 13.54
CA GLN A 107 9.59 -10.88 14.35
C GLN A 107 9.20 -10.75 15.83
N GLN A 108 9.20 -9.54 16.38
CA GLN A 108 8.77 -9.29 17.76
C GLN A 108 7.31 -9.71 18.01
N LEU A 109 6.41 -9.40 17.07
CA LEU A 109 5.00 -9.78 17.19
C LEU A 109 4.77 -11.29 17.12
N ASN A 110 5.56 -12.00 16.32
CA ASN A 110 5.46 -13.45 16.17
C ASN A 110 6.15 -14.24 17.31
N SER A 111 6.94 -13.56 18.15
CA SER A 111 7.68 -14.15 19.27
C SER A 111 6.97 -13.98 20.62
N ASN A 112 5.82 -13.31 20.65
CA ASN A 112 4.94 -13.15 21.82
C ASN A 112 3.67 -13.97 21.63
#